data_AF-A0A0C2ZZ64-F1
#
_entry.id   AF-A0A0C2ZZ64-F1
#
_cell.length_a   1.000
_cell.length_b   1.000
_cell.length_c   1.000
_cell.angle_alpha   90.00
_cell.angle_beta   90.00
_cell.angle_gamma   90.00
#
_symmetry.space_group_name_H-M   'P 1'
#
loop_
_entity.id
_entity.type
_entity.pdbx_description
1 polymer ?
#
loop_
_entity_poly.entity_id
_entity_poly.type
_entity_poly.pdbx_seq_one_letter_code
_entity_poly.pdbx_strand_id
1 'polypeptide(L)'
;MSLTNGESQRFTGDGVPNTVSSIPLTDVDARTPGEATIGALVKDATAQVSTLVRAEVELAKAEVTGEVKKGLQGSVFFILAFTVLLFSSFFFFFFLAEMLDTWVPRWLAFLIVFLIMVVTTAILALLGYLRVRKLRAPEKTIESLKQAKNVLPGSHDDAKPSVDFNARR
;
A
#
# COMPACT_ATOMS: atom_id res chain seq x y z
N MET A 1 -44.85 -31.53 46.90
CA MET A 1 -45.05 -33.00 46.76
C MET A 1 -44.50 -33.36 45.40
N SER A 2 -43.52 -34.23 45.17
CA SER A 2 -42.83 -35.30 45.91
C SER A 2 -41.46 -35.47 45.24
N LEU A 3 -40.30 -35.33 45.91
CA LEU A 3 -39.48 -36.41 46.47
C LEU A 3 -39.43 -37.74 45.68
N THR A 4 -38.26 -38.01 45.09
CA THR A 4 -37.60 -39.31 44.82
C THR A 4 -36.17 -38.92 44.38
N ASN A 5 -35.06 -39.16 45.10
CA ASN A 5 -34.55 -40.24 45.96
C ASN A 5 -34.46 -41.61 45.28
N GLY A 6 -33.21 -42.02 45.06
CA GLY A 6 -32.70 -43.27 44.49
C GLY A 6 -31.22 -43.05 44.13
N GLU A 7 -30.33 -43.00 45.12
CA GLU A 7 -29.54 -44.12 45.65
C GLU A 7 -28.20 -44.38 44.91
N SER A 8 -27.13 -44.07 45.65
CA SER A 8 -25.89 -44.83 45.80
C SER A 8 -25.25 -45.52 44.59
N GLN A 9 -24.17 -44.89 44.10
CA GLN A 9 -22.99 -45.60 43.60
C GLN A 9 -21.74 -44.94 44.21
N ARG A 10 -21.28 -45.47 45.36
CA ARG A 10 -19.91 -45.20 45.83
C ARG A 10 -18.97 -46.03 44.97
N PHE A 11 -18.37 -45.42 43.95
CA PHE A 11 -17.25 -46.00 43.22
C PHE A 11 -15.95 -45.55 43.90
N THR A 12 -15.49 -46.33 44.88
CA THR A 12 -14.10 -46.29 45.34
C THR A 12 -13.29 -47.09 44.34
N GLY A 13 -12.60 -46.36 43.46
CA GLY A 13 -11.58 -46.88 42.58
C GLY A 13 -10.59 -45.76 42.35
N ASP A 14 -9.46 -45.81 43.04
CA ASP A 14 -8.27 -45.00 42.73
C ASP A 14 -7.77 -45.40 41.34
N GLY A 15 -8.39 -44.79 40.33
CA GLY A 15 -8.06 -44.94 38.92
C GLY A 15 -7.86 -43.55 38.35
N VAL A 16 -6.69 -42.97 38.61
CA VAL A 16 -6.26 -41.73 37.95
C VAL A 16 -6.31 -42.00 36.43
N PRO A 17 -7.14 -41.28 35.65
CA PRO A 17 -7.07 -41.38 34.20
C PRO A 17 -5.72 -40.81 33.75
N ASN A 18 -4.81 -41.68 33.32
CA ASN A 18 -3.55 -41.33 32.64
C ASN A 18 -3.81 -40.83 31.20
N THR A 19 -4.72 -39.87 31.04
CA THR A 19 -4.92 -39.15 29.79
C THR A 19 -4.49 -37.71 29.97
N VAL A 20 -3.27 -37.51 30.48
CA VAL A 20 -2.50 -36.34 30.08
C VAL A 20 -2.19 -36.57 28.61
N SER A 21 -3.03 -35.95 27.78
CA SER A 21 -2.81 -35.75 26.36
C SER A 21 -1.32 -35.44 26.17
N SER A 22 -0.60 -36.40 25.60
CA SER A 22 0.80 -36.24 25.23
C SER A 22 0.84 -35.04 24.30
N ILE A 23 1.30 -33.91 24.83
CA ILE A 23 1.71 -32.77 24.03
C ILE A 23 2.59 -33.39 22.94
N PRO A 24 2.21 -33.30 21.65
CA PRO A 24 3.13 -33.70 20.61
C PRO A 24 4.26 -32.69 20.73
N LEU A 25 5.33 -33.12 21.38
CA LEU A 25 6.66 -32.57 21.16
C LEU A 25 6.88 -32.82 19.67
N THR A 26 6.48 -31.85 18.86
CA THR A 26 7.18 -31.65 17.60
C THR A 26 8.59 -31.39 18.08
N ASP A 27 9.46 -32.39 17.95
CA ASP A 27 10.89 -32.23 18.17
C ASP A 27 11.29 -31.03 17.32
N VAL A 28 11.43 -29.88 17.99
CA VAL A 28 12.22 -28.79 17.47
C VAL A 28 13.61 -29.38 17.50
N ASP A 29 14.03 -29.98 16.38
CA ASP A 29 15.35 -30.55 16.10
C ASP A 29 16.34 -30.16 17.19
N ALA A 30 16.41 -30.96 18.26
CA ALA A 30 17.43 -30.82 19.27
C ALA A 30 18.69 -31.42 18.63
N ARG A 31 19.24 -30.69 17.66
CA ARG A 31 20.56 -30.97 17.09
C ARG A 31 21.49 -31.07 18.29
N THR A 32 22.12 -32.23 18.42
CA THR A 32 23.12 -32.54 19.43
C THR A 32 23.95 -31.29 19.78
N PRO A 33 24.03 -30.86 21.06
CA PRO A 33 24.67 -29.61 21.49
C PRO A 33 26.17 -29.41 21.14
N GLY A 34 26.74 -30.23 20.26
CA GLY A 34 28.13 -30.16 19.81
C GLY A 34 28.33 -29.93 18.30
N GLU A 35 27.28 -29.91 17.46
CA GLU A 35 27.43 -29.85 15.99
C GLU A 35 26.60 -28.76 15.30
N ALA A 36 26.01 -27.82 16.05
CA ALA A 36 25.50 -26.60 15.44
C ALA A 36 26.69 -25.72 15.01
N THR A 37 27.16 -25.93 13.79
CA THR A 37 28.18 -25.10 13.17
C THR A 37 27.73 -23.63 13.23
N ILE A 38 28.68 -22.70 13.42
CA ILE A 38 28.39 -21.25 13.47
C ILE A 38 27.58 -20.82 12.22
N GLY A 39 27.80 -21.47 11.08
CA GLY A 39 27.03 -21.25 9.85
C GLY A 39 25.54 -21.63 9.96
N ALA A 40 25.19 -22.66 10.74
CA ALA A 40 23.80 -23.03 11.01
C ALA A 40 23.08 -21.99 11.89
N LEU A 41 23.76 -21.47 12.93
CA LEU A 41 23.17 -20.42 13.78
C LEU A 41 22.96 -19.11 13.02
N VAL A 42 23.93 -18.70 12.20
CA VAL A 42 23.81 -17.49 11.36
C VAL A 42 22.68 -17.65 10.34
N LYS A 43 22.53 -18.83 9.73
CA LYS A 43 21.43 -19.15 8.83
C LYS A 43 20.08 -19.04 9.51
N ASP A 44 19.92 -19.62 10.69
CA ASP A 44 18.65 -19.60 11.43
C ASP A 44 18.31 -18.20 11.95
N ALA A 45 19.29 -17.45 12.47
CA ALA A 45 19.10 -16.05 12.87
C ALA A 45 18.70 -15.16 11.67
N THR A 46 19.33 -15.35 10.51
CA THR A 46 18.99 -14.61 9.29
C THR A 46 17.58 -14.96 8.78
N ALA A 47 17.17 -16.22 8.92
CA ALA A 47 15.81 -16.65 8.57
C ALA A 47 14.75 -16.01 9.50
N GLN A 48 15.03 -15.91 10.79
CA GLN A 48 14.12 -15.25 11.76
C GLN A 48 14.01 -13.75 11.49
N VAL A 49 15.13 -13.06 11.23
CA VAL A 49 15.13 -11.64 10.87
C VAL A 49 14.35 -11.42 9.57
N SER A 50 14.54 -12.29 8.56
CA SER A 50 13.78 -12.21 7.30
C SER A 50 12.28 -12.37 7.52
N THR A 51 11.88 -13.23 8.46
CA THR A 51 10.49 -13.47 8.83
C THR A 51 9.88 -12.25 9.54
N LEU A 52 10.61 -11.64 10.47
CA LEU A 52 10.21 -10.40 11.15
C LEU A 52 10.03 -9.24 10.17
N VAL A 53 11.00 -9.01 9.29
CA VAL A 53 10.93 -7.95 8.28
C VAL A 53 9.72 -8.17 7.36
N ARG A 54 9.48 -9.42 6.96
CA ARG A 54 8.30 -9.75 6.14
C ARG A 54 7.00 -9.47 6.88
N ALA A 55 6.91 -9.83 8.16
CA ALA A 55 5.74 -9.57 9.00
C ALA A 55 5.48 -8.07 9.18
N GLU A 56 6.53 -7.28 9.43
CA GLU A 56 6.42 -5.81 9.56
C GLU A 56 5.94 -5.17 8.26
N VAL A 57 6.47 -5.63 7.11
CA VAL A 57 6.02 -5.17 5.79
C VAL A 57 4.57 -5.58 5.51
N GLU A 58 4.18 -6.80 5.89
CA GLU A 58 2.81 -7.27 5.70
C GLU A 58 1.81 -6.49 6.57
N LEU A 59 2.20 -6.14 7.80
CA LEU A 59 1.42 -5.30 8.69
C LEU A 59 1.29 -3.87 8.15
N ALA A 60 2.42 -3.24 7.79
CA ALA A 60 2.44 -1.90 7.20
C ALA A 60 1.63 -1.85 5.89
N LYS A 61 1.72 -2.90 5.07
CA LYS A 61 0.91 -3.03 3.86
C LYS A 61 -0.57 -3.12 4.19
N ALA A 62 -0.96 -3.88 5.21
CA ALA A 62 -2.36 -4.01 5.63
C ALA A 62 -2.91 -2.67 6.15
N GLU A 63 -2.13 -1.94 6.94
CA GLU A 63 -2.49 -0.61 7.46
C GLU A 63 -2.67 0.42 6.34
N VAL A 64 -1.65 0.57 5.49
CA VAL A 64 -1.71 1.48 4.33
C VAL A 64 -2.85 1.13 3.39
N THR A 65 -3.05 -0.17 3.09
CA THR A 65 -4.16 -0.60 2.22
C THR A 65 -5.51 -0.28 2.85
N GLY A 66 -5.65 -0.43 4.17
CA GLY A 66 -6.84 -0.05 4.92
C GLY A 66 -7.14 1.44 4.84
N GLU A 67 -6.13 2.29 5.02
CA GLU A 67 -6.26 3.74 4.89
C GLU A 67 -6.62 4.18 3.47
N VAL A 68 -5.94 3.62 2.46
CA VAL A 68 -6.22 3.90 1.05
C VAL A 68 -7.66 3.52 0.71
N LYS A 69 -8.14 2.36 1.18
CA LYS A 69 -9.52 1.92 0.95
C LYS A 69 -10.55 2.86 1.59
N LYS A 70 -10.29 3.34 2.82
CA LYS A 70 -11.15 4.34 3.49
C LYS A 70 -11.13 5.67 2.74
N GLY A 71 -9.96 6.14 2.31
CA GLY A 71 -9.82 7.35 1.50
C GLY A 71 -10.57 7.25 0.16
N LEU A 72 -10.46 6.10 -0.51
CA LEU A 72 -11.17 5.82 -1.76
C LEU A 72 -12.69 5.81 -1.54
N GLN A 73 -13.17 5.16 -0.48
CA GLN A 73 -14.60 5.17 -0.16
C GLN A 73 -15.11 6.58 0.15
N GLY A 74 -14.32 7.41 0.85
CA GLY A 74 -14.64 8.82 1.08
C GLY A 74 -14.64 9.65 -0.21
N SER A 75 -13.78 9.32 -1.18
CA SER A 75 -13.69 10.03 -2.46
C SER A 75 -14.94 9.88 -3.33
N VAL A 76 -15.76 8.84 -3.13
CA VAL A 76 -16.99 8.61 -3.91
C VAL A 76 -17.93 9.82 -3.81
N PHE A 77 -18.15 10.33 -2.61
CA PHE A 77 -19.00 11.51 -2.42
C PHE A 77 -18.41 12.76 -3.05
N PHE A 78 -17.09 12.93 -3.02
CA PHE A 78 -16.44 14.04 -3.72
C PHE A 78 -16.57 13.93 -5.24
N ILE A 79 -16.45 12.73 -5.81
CA ILE A 79 -16.66 12.50 -7.24
C ILE A 79 -18.12 12.81 -7.62
N LEU A 80 -19.09 12.33 -6.83
CA LEU A 80 -20.51 12.62 -7.07
C LEU A 80 -20.81 14.12 -6.93
N ALA A 81 -20.33 14.76 -5.86
CA ALA A 81 -20.50 16.19 -5.64
C ALA A 81 -19.87 17.02 -6.76
N PHE A 82 -18.65 16.68 -7.19
CA PHE A 82 -17.98 17.35 -8.30
C PHE A 82 -18.71 17.13 -9.62
N THR A 83 -19.25 15.94 -9.87
CA THR A 83 -20.05 15.64 -11.06
C THR A 83 -21.31 16.52 -11.09
N VAL A 84 -22.05 16.58 -9.97
CA VAL A 84 -23.23 17.43 -9.85
C VAL A 84 -22.85 18.90 -10.04
N LEU A 85 -21.80 19.38 -9.36
CA LEU A 85 -21.32 20.75 -9.50
C LEU A 85 -20.94 21.08 -10.95
N LEU A 86 -20.26 20.16 -11.65
CA LEU A 86 -19.85 20.35 -13.04
C LEU A 86 -21.06 20.47 -13.96
N PHE A 87 -22.05 19.58 -13.84
CA PHE A 87 -23.30 19.67 -14.60
C PHE A 87 -24.11 20.92 -14.23
N SER A 88 -24.23 21.25 -12.94
CA SER A 88 -24.92 22.46 -12.48
C SER A 88 -24.25 23.74 -12.96
N SER A 89 -22.92 23.76 -13.13
CA SER A 89 -22.20 24.93 -13.63
C SER A 89 -22.67 25.35 -15.02
N PHE A 90 -23.00 24.38 -15.90
CA PHE A 90 -23.56 24.67 -17.22
C PHE A 90 -24.87 25.49 -17.12
N PHE A 91 -25.79 25.05 -16.26
CA PHE A 91 -27.05 25.75 -16.01
C PHE A 91 -26.83 27.09 -15.30
N PHE A 92 -25.86 27.17 -14.38
CA PHE A 92 -25.52 28.41 -13.69
C PHE A 92 -25.05 29.50 -14.65
N PHE A 93 -24.18 29.17 -15.62
CA PHE A 93 -23.74 30.15 -16.62
C PHE A 93 -24.85 30.55 -17.58
N PHE A 94 -25.73 29.61 -17.95
CA PHE A 94 -26.92 29.94 -18.75
C PHE A 94 -27.86 30.88 -17.99
N PHE A 95 -28.12 30.58 -16.72
CA PHE A 95 -28.88 31.46 -15.82
C PHE A 95 -28.24 32.84 -15.72
N LEU A 96 -26.91 32.93 -15.59
CA LEU A 96 -26.20 34.20 -15.50
C LEU A 96 -26.34 35.01 -16.80
N ALA A 97 -26.28 34.36 -17.96
CA ALA A 97 -26.49 35.01 -19.24
C ALA A 97 -27.93 35.52 -19.39
N GLU A 98 -28.92 34.72 -19.02
CA GLU A 98 -30.34 35.12 -19.07
C GLU A 98 -30.65 36.25 -18.06
N MET A 99 -30.02 36.23 -16.89
CA MET A 99 -30.12 37.33 -15.93
C MET A 99 -29.58 38.63 -16.53
N LEU A 100 -28.42 38.55 -17.21
CA LEU A 100 -27.81 39.71 -17.88
C LEU A 100 -28.63 40.23 -19.08
N ASP A 101 -29.36 39.35 -19.78
CA ASP A 101 -30.24 39.72 -20.90
C ASP A 101 -31.30 40.78 -20.50
N THR A 102 -31.60 40.90 -19.20
CA THR A 102 -32.53 41.93 -18.70
C THR A 102 -31.98 43.36 -18.78
N TRP A 103 -30.66 43.54 -18.81
CA TRP A 103 -30.01 44.86 -18.88
C TRP A 103 -29.27 45.12 -20.21
N VAL A 104 -28.82 44.06 -20.90
CA VAL A 104 -28.04 44.17 -22.14
C VAL A 104 -28.60 43.25 -23.22
N PRO A 105 -28.32 43.51 -24.52
CA PRO A 105 -28.73 42.59 -25.58
C PRO A 105 -28.18 41.18 -25.36
N ARG A 106 -29.01 40.17 -25.60
CA ARG A 106 -28.69 38.74 -25.47
C ARG A 106 -27.28 38.36 -25.92
N TRP A 107 -26.90 38.73 -27.14
CA TRP A 107 -25.59 38.37 -27.71
C TRP A 107 -24.42 38.91 -26.86
N LEU A 108 -24.58 40.09 -26.26
CA LEU A 108 -23.58 40.71 -25.39
C LEU A 108 -23.57 40.06 -24.00
N ALA A 109 -24.73 39.68 -23.46
CA ALA A 109 -24.82 38.94 -22.20
C ALA A 109 -24.01 37.64 -22.25
N PHE A 110 -24.20 36.83 -23.30
CA PHE A 110 -23.43 35.59 -23.50
C PHE A 110 -21.93 35.86 -23.67
N LEU A 111 -21.55 36.94 -24.36
CA LEU A 111 -20.14 37.32 -24.52
C LEU A 111 -19.48 37.69 -23.18
N ILE A 112 -20.19 38.43 -22.32
CA ILE A 112 -19.69 38.81 -20.99
C ILE A 112 -19.50 37.57 -20.11
N VAL A 113 -20.48 36.67 -20.07
CA VAL A 113 -20.37 35.41 -19.30
C VAL A 113 -19.22 34.56 -19.82
N PHE A 114 -19.04 34.47 -21.13
CA PHE A 114 -17.90 33.77 -21.74
C PHE A 114 -16.55 34.35 -21.28
N LEU A 115 -16.40 35.68 -21.28
CA LEU A 115 -15.17 36.31 -20.79
C LEU A 115 -14.92 36.03 -19.30
N ILE A 116 -15.97 36.05 -18.47
CA ILE A 116 -15.89 35.67 -17.05
C ILE A 116 -15.39 34.22 -16.90
N MET A 117 -15.89 33.29 -17.72
CA MET A 117 -15.43 31.90 -17.72
C MET A 117 -13.95 31.77 -18.11
N VAL A 118 -13.50 32.49 -19.14
CA VAL A 118 -12.09 32.49 -19.55
C VAL A 118 -11.19 33.00 -18.44
N VAL A 119 -11.55 34.13 -17.80
CA VAL A 119 -10.79 34.69 -16.68
C VAL A 119 -10.75 33.72 -15.50
N THR A 120 -11.90 33.17 -15.12
CA THR A 120 -12.00 32.18 -14.03
C THR A 120 -11.13 30.96 -14.31
N THR A 121 -11.19 30.44 -15.55
CA THR A 121 -10.37 29.29 -15.98
C THR A 121 -8.88 29.61 -15.94
N ALA A 122 -8.48 30.80 -16.40
CA ALA A 122 -7.08 31.23 -16.36
C ALA A 122 -6.56 31.32 -14.92
N ILE A 123 -7.36 31.86 -13.99
CA ILE A 123 -7.03 31.92 -12.56
C ILE A 123 -6.90 30.52 -11.98
N LEU A 124 -7.88 29.64 -12.20
CA LEU A 124 -7.83 28.26 -11.69
C LEU A 124 -6.65 27.47 -12.26
N ALA A 125 -6.37 27.60 -13.56
CA ALA A 125 -5.22 26.99 -14.21
C ALA A 125 -3.90 27.50 -13.63
N LEU A 126 -3.79 28.81 -13.37
CA LEU A 126 -2.62 29.41 -12.76
C LEU A 126 -2.43 28.92 -11.31
N LEU A 127 -3.49 28.89 -10.50
CA LEU A 127 -3.43 28.36 -9.13
C LEU A 127 -3.04 26.88 -9.12
N GLY A 128 -3.62 26.09 -10.03
CA GLY A 128 -3.27 24.68 -10.23
C GLY A 128 -1.80 24.51 -10.60
N TYR A 129 -1.32 25.28 -11.58
CA TYR A 129 0.07 25.30 -12.00
C TYR A 129 1.01 25.68 -10.85
N LEU A 130 0.69 26.73 -10.07
CA LEU A 130 1.48 27.14 -8.91
C LEU A 130 1.51 26.07 -7.82
N ARG A 131 0.39 25.35 -7.61
CA ARG A 131 0.33 24.26 -6.63
C ARG A 131 1.19 23.07 -7.07
N VAL A 132 1.10 22.68 -8.34
CA VAL A 132 1.94 21.61 -8.91
C VAL A 132 3.41 22.01 -8.91
N ARG A 133 3.75 23.26 -9.21
CA ARG A 133 5.13 23.74 -9.18
C ARG A 133 5.73 23.83 -7.77
N LYS A 134 4.90 24.04 -6.74
CA LYS A 134 5.31 23.97 -5.33
C LYS A 134 5.57 22.54 -4.86
N LEU A 135 4.96 21.54 -5.48
CA LEU A 135 5.33 20.14 -5.30
C LEU A 135 6.66 19.92 -6.02
N ARG A 136 7.78 20.30 -5.38
CA ARG A 136 9.13 19.99 -5.88
C ARG A 136 9.17 18.50 -6.19
N ALA A 137 9.67 18.14 -7.37
CA ALA A 137 9.99 16.76 -7.70
C ALA A 137 10.78 16.16 -6.52
N PRO A 138 10.58 14.89 -6.13
CA PRO A 138 11.28 14.30 -5.00
C PRO A 138 12.77 14.18 -5.32
N GLU A 139 13.52 15.27 -5.09
CA GLU A 139 14.95 15.42 -5.38
C GLU A 139 15.73 14.31 -4.69
N LYS A 140 15.32 13.95 -3.47
CA LYS A 140 15.88 12.83 -2.69
C LYS A 140 15.68 11.47 -3.38
N THR A 141 14.51 11.20 -3.95
CA THR A 141 14.27 9.95 -4.70
C THR A 141 15.07 9.92 -5.99
N ILE A 142 15.16 11.04 -6.70
CA ILE A 142 15.98 11.14 -7.93
C ILE A 142 17.47 10.96 -7.60
N GLU A 143 17.94 11.52 -6.48
CA GLU A 143 19.32 11.38 -6.01
C GLU A 143 19.62 9.94 -5.57
N SER A 144 18.73 9.30 -4.80
CA SER A 144 18.87 7.87 -4.43
C SER A 144 18.86 6.94 -5.64
N LEU A 145 18.03 7.22 -6.66
CA LEU A 145 18.02 6.44 -7.92
C LEU A 145 19.29 6.66 -8.75
N LYS A 146 19.81 7.89 -8.80
CA LYS A 146 21.11 8.18 -9.43
C LYS A 146 22.25 7.48 -8.72
N GLN A 147 22.22 7.45 -7.39
CA GLN A 147 23.23 6.77 -6.59
C GLN A 147 23.15 5.26 -6.79
N ALA A 148 21.94 4.66 -6.77
CA ALA A 148 21.72 3.24 -7.05
C ALA A 148 22.23 2.83 -8.45
N LYS A 149 22.04 3.67 -9.48
CA LYS A 149 22.60 3.45 -10.82
C LYS A 149 24.13 3.44 -10.81
N ASN A 150 24.77 4.25 -9.99
CA ASN A 150 26.23 4.30 -9.87
C ASN A 150 26.81 3.11 -9.08
N VAL A 151 26.00 2.42 -8.26
CA VAL A 151 26.41 1.22 -7.51
C VAL A 151 25.98 -0.09 -8.18
N LEU A 152 25.31 -0.03 -9.33
CA LEU A 152 25.01 -1.19 -10.17
C LEU A 152 26.20 -1.44 -11.11
N PRO A 153 27.11 -2.38 -10.80
CA PRO A 153 28.06 -2.88 -11.78
C PRO A 153 27.27 -3.46 -12.95
N GLY A 154 27.32 -2.76 -14.09
CA GLY A 154 26.89 -3.31 -15.36
C GLY A 154 27.65 -4.61 -15.59
N SER A 155 26.86 -5.66 -15.85
CA SER A 155 27.23 -6.96 -16.41
C SER A 155 28.65 -7.00 -17.00
N HIS A 156 29.47 -7.90 -16.45
CA HIS A 156 30.76 -8.35 -16.99
C HIS A 156 30.81 -8.34 -18.53
N ASP A 157 31.50 -7.36 -19.09
CA ASP A 157 32.34 -7.59 -20.26
C ASP A 157 33.72 -8.08 -19.76
N ASP A 158 34.34 -8.97 -20.52
CA ASP A 158 35.72 -9.46 -20.38
C ASP A 158 35.98 -10.66 -19.45
N ALA A 159 35.33 -11.78 -19.78
CA ALA A 159 35.94 -13.10 -19.64
C ALA A 159 35.91 -13.83 -21.00
N LYS A 160 36.66 -13.33 -21.99
CA LYS A 160 37.03 -14.15 -23.16
C LYS A 160 38.30 -14.93 -22.80
N PRO A 161 38.25 -16.26 -22.66
CA PRO A 161 39.47 -17.05 -22.59
C PRO A 161 40.11 -17.01 -23.98
N SER A 162 41.26 -16.36 -24.11
CA SER A 162 42.09 -16.46 -25.32
C SER A 162 42.67 -17.88 -25.37
N VAL A 163 42.01 -18.77 -26.10
CA VAL A 163 42.55 -20.08 -26.45
C VAL A 163 43.60 -19.86 -27.53
N ASP A 164 44.88 -19.94 -27.14
CA ASP A 164 46.02 -19.96 -28.04
C ASP A 164 46.12 -21.34 -28.72
N PHE A 165 46.00 -21.35 -30.04
CA PHE A 165 46.05 -22.57 -30.87
C PHE A 165 47.36 -22.69 -31.66
N ASN A 166 48.37 -21.85 -31.41
CA ASN A 166 49.54 -21.74 -32.31
C ASN A 166 50.85 -22.33 -31.75
N ALA A 167 50.79 -23.45 -31.03
CA ALA A 167 51.97 -24.13 -30.48
C ALA A 167 52.32 -25.47 -31.15
N ARG A 168 51.78 -25.76 -32.34
CA ARG A 168 52.17 -26.96 -33.12
C ARG A 168 52.18 -26.68 -34.62
N ARG A 169 53.30 -26.18 -35.14
CA ARG A 169 53.81 -26.50 -36.48
C ARG A 169 55.31 -26.24 -36.53
#